data_AF-A0A939YST8-F1
#
_entry.id   AF-A0A939YST8-F1
#
_cell.length_a   1.000
_cell.length_b   1.000
_cell.length_c   1.000
_cell.angle_alpha   90.00
_cell.angle_beta   90.00
_cell.angle_gamma   90.00
#
_symmetry.space_group_name_H-M   'P 1'
#
loop_
_entity.id
_entity.type
_entity.pdbx_description
1 polymer ?
#
loop_
_entity_poly.entity_id
_entity_poly.type
_entity_poly.pdbx_seq_one_letter_code
_entity_poly.pdbx_strand_id
1 'polypeptide(L)'
;MKKILSIIIVIIMILGWIFSVNGFGEGGSVADRMKLGLDMIGGVSVVLEADTDATGSELKSLMDQVQAVMERRVNEMGLSEPVITVENENRIRIELPGAQNAQEAIESIGKTAQLSFRTADNQVVVTGENVRNATAEVYQGTQSNLIGTYSVHLEFDSAGTDAFAEA
;
A
#
# COMPACT_ATOMS: atom_id res chain seq x y z
N MET A 1 -13.95 -20.91 -55.35
CA MET A 1 -13.12 -21.28 -54.17
C MET A 1 -12.22 -20.15 -53.70
N LYS A 2 -11.29 -19.61 -54.52
CA LYS A 2 -10.36 -18.53 -54.10
C LYS A 2 -11.04 -17.25 -53.56
N LYS A 3 -12.15 -16.81 -54.16
CA LYS A 3 -12.94 -15.64 -53.70
C LYS A 3 -13.61 -15.84 -52.34
N ILE A 4 -14.12 -17.05 -52.09
CA ILE A 4 -14.74 -17.42 -50.81
C ILE A 4 -13.67 -17.51 -49.71
N LEU A 5 -12.50 -18.07 -50.05
CA LEU A 5 -11.34 -18.10 -49.14
C LEU A 5 -10.89 -16.68 -48.75
N SER A 6 -10.80 -15.75 -49.70
CA SER A 6 -10.47 -14.35 -49.41
C SER A 6 -11.49 -13.69 -48.49
N ILE A 7 -12.78 -13.93 -48.67
CA ILE A 7 -13.83 -13.36 -47.81
C ILE A 7 -13.70 -13.88 -46.38
N ILE A 8 -13.45 -15.18 -46.19
CA ILE A 8 -13.25 -15.79 -44.87
C ILE A 8 -12.02 -15.20 -44.17
N ILE A 9 -10.91 -15.00 -44.89
CA ILE A 9 -9.70 -14.38 -44.35
C ILE A 9 -9.96 -12.93 -43.89
N VAL A 10 -10.71 -12.16 -44.67
CA VAL A 10 -11.07 -10.79 -44.31
C VAL A 10 -11.96 -10.76 -43.06
N ILE A 11 -12.93 -11.68 -42.96
CA ILE A 11 -13.77 -11.80 -41.77
C ILE A 11 -12.95 -12.17 -40.53
N ILE A 12 -11.98 -13.09 -40.66
CA ILE A 12 -11.09 -13.47 -39.56
C ILE A 12 -10.22 -12.28 -39.13
N MET A 13 -9.70 -11.48 -40.07
CA MET A 13 -8.95 -10.26 -39.73
C MET A 13 -9.81 -9.22 -39.02
N ILE A 14 -11.05 -9.02 -39.47
CA ILE A 14 -11.99 -8.07 -38.84
C ILE A 14 -12.36 -8.56 -37.44
N LEU A 15 -12.68 -9.84 -37.27
CA LEU A 15 -12.95 -10.42 -35.96
C LEU A 15 -11.73 -10.34 -35.05
N GLY A 16 -10.54 -10.66 -35.56
CA GLY A 16 -9.29 -10.52 -34.81
C GLY A 16 -9.02 -9.08 -34.36
N TRP A 17 -9.34 -8.09 -35.21
CA TRP A 17 -9.22 -6.68 -34.84
C TRP A 17 -10.23 -6.28 -33.76
N ILE A 18 -11.50 -6.68 -33.91
CA ILE A 18 -12.56 -6.42 -32.92
C ILE A 18 -12.21 -7.05 -31.57
N PHE A 19 -11.74 -8.29 -31.55
CA PHE A 19 -11.35 -9.00 -30.33
C PHE A 19 -10.11 -8.41 -29.68
N SER A 20 -9.14 -7.93 -30.46
CA SER A 20 -7.95 -7.27 -29.92
C SER A 20 -8.30 -5.98 -29.18
N VAL A 21 -9.25 -5.19 -29.72
CA VAL A 21 -9.66 -3.90 -29.12
C VAL A 21 -10.61 -4.10 -27.93
N ASN A 22 -11.56 -5.03 -28.02
CA ASN A 22 -12.61 -5.19 -27.00
C ASN A 22 -12.29 -6.27 -25.94
N GLY A 23 -11.23 -7.06 -26.12
CA GLY A 23 -10.90 -8.19 -25.24
C GLY A 23 -11.76 -9.43 -25.48
N PHE A 24 -11.37 -10.56 -24.88
CA PHE A 24 -12.09 -11.85 -24.96
C PHE A 24 -12.35 -12.36 -23.53
N GLY A 25 -13.60 -12.37 -23.08
CA GLY A 25 -14.01 -12.84 -21.74
C GLY A 25 -13.94 -11.79 -20.62
N GLU A 26 -14.12 -12.21 -19.38
CA GLU A 26 -14.18 -11.36 -18.16
C GLU A 26 -12.84 -10.66 -17.79
N GLY A 27 -11.81 -10.77 -18.61
CA GLY A 27 -10.44 -10.32 -18.31
C GLY A 27 -10.00 -8.97 -18.86
N GLY A 28 -10.90 -8.19 -19.47
CA GLY A 28 -10.59 -6.89 -20.08
C GLY A 28 -9.76 -6.98 -21.37
N SER A 29 -9.36 -5.83 -21.91
CA SER A 29 -8.51 -5.74 -23.09
C SER A 29 -7.05 -6.13 -22.77
N VAL A 30 -6.23 -6.38 -23.79
CA VAL A 30 -4.78 -6.64 -23.59
C VAL A 30 -4.11 -5.45 -22.90
N ALA A 31 -4.59 -4.22 -23.14
CA ALA A 31 -4.08 -3.01 -22.51
C ALA A 31 -4.29 -3.01 -20.99
N ASP A 32 -5.41 -3.56 -20.49
CA ASP A 32 -5.71 -3.65 -19.06
C ASP A 32 -4.82 -4.67 -18.32
N ARG A 33 -4.23 -5.61 -19.07
CA ARG A 33 -3.34 -6.66 -18.54
C ARG A 33 -1.86 -6.30 -18.66
N MET A 34 -1.54 -5.25 -19.41
CA MET A 34 -0.18 -4.75 -19.51
C MET A 34 0.13 -3.90 -18.28
N LYS A 35 1.08 -4.39 -17.48
CA LYS A 35 1.65 -3.67 -16.35
C LYS A 35 2.53 -2.56 -16.89
N LEU A 36 2.13 -1.32 -16.63
CA LEU A 36 2.80 -0.13 -17.14
C LEU A 36 3.49 0.55 -15.95
N GLY A 37 4.79 0.82 -16.08
CA GLY A 37 5.56 1.52 -15.04
C GLY A 37 5.23 3.02 -14.97
N LEU A 38 5.93 3.74 -14.09
CA LEU A 38 5.79 5.19 -13.90
C LEU A 38 5.89 5.98 -15.22
N ASP A 39 6.80 5.59 -16.12
CA ASP A 39 7.00 6.24 -17.42
C ASP A 39 5.80 6.09 -18.38
N MET A 40 4.96 5.08 -18.17
CA MET A 40 3.85 4.75 -19.06
C MET A 40 2.47 5.09 -18.49
N ILE A 41 2.27 5.01 -17.17
CA ILE A 41 1.02 5.41 -16.49
C ILE A 41 1.10 6.86 -15.99
N GLY A 42 2.31 7.36 -15.72
CA GLY A 42 2.50 8.50 -14.84
C GLY A 42 2.35 8.11 -13.37
N GLY A 43 2.57 9.07 -12.48
CA GLY A 43 2.55 8.84 -11.03
C GLY A 43 3.50 9.76 -10.30
N VAL A 44 3.97 9.30 -9.14
CA VAL A 44 4.72 10.14 -8.18
C VAL A 44 6.03 9.45 -7.81
N SER A 45 7.14 10.18 -7.84
CA SER A 45 8.44 9.74 -7.33
C SER A 45 8.92 10.70 -6.26
N VAL A 46 9.25 10.17 -5.10
CA VAL A 46 9.66 10.93 -3.92
C VAL A 46 10.95 10.34 -3.38
N VAL A 47 11.86 11.19 -2.95
CA VAL A 47 13.05 10.78 -2.20
C VAL A 47 12.94 11.39 -0.81
N LEU A 48 12.91 10.54 0.21
CA LEU A 48 12.93 10.95 1.61
C LEU A 48 14.34 10.71 2.17
N GLU A 49 14.77 11.57 3.09
CA GLU A 49 16.05 11.45 3.79
C GLU A 49 15.78 11.23 5.28
N ALA A 50 16.52 10.30 5.88
CA ALA A 50 16.41 9.98 7.29
C ALA A 50 17.00 11.12 8.13
N ASP A 51 16.15 11.72 8.97
CA ASP A 51 16.55 12.70 9.98
C ASP A 51 16.93 11.96 11.27
N THR A 52 18.21 11.53 11.34
CA THR A 52 18.75 10.77 12.47
C THR A 52 20.26 10.96 12.59
N ASP A 53 20.77 10.90 13.81
CA ASP A 53 22.20 10.90 14.11
C ASP A 53 22.83 9.49 14.04
N ALA A 54 22.02 8.45 13.80
CA ALA A 54 22.48 7.06 13.70
C ALA A 54 23.42 6.87 12.49
N THR A 55 24.45 6.03 12.65
CA THR A 55 25.43 5.76 11.59
C THR A 55 25.77 4.27 11.48
N GLY A 56 26.42 3.89 10.37
CA GLY A 56 26.92 2.53 10.17
C GLY A 56 25.83 1.45 10.20
N SER A 57 26.05 0.39 11.00
CA SER A 57 25.12 -0.74 11.08
C SER A 57 23.76 -0.39 11.67
N GLU A 58 23.72 0.58 12.59
CA GLU A 58 22.49 1.03 13.22
C GLU A 58 21.59 1.74 12.20
N LEU A 59 22.18 2.68 11.45
CA LEU A 59 21.49 3.37 10.36
C LEU A 59 20.95 2.36 9.34
N LYS A 60 21.76 1.38 8.94
CA LYS A 60 21.32 0.35 7.99
C LYS A 60 20.09 -0.41 8.48
N SER A 61 20.12 -0.89 9.73
CA SER A 61 19.00 -1.60 10.34
C SER A 61 17.73 -0.74 10.41
N LEU A 62 17.89 0.56 10.71
CA LEU A 62 16.79 1.51 10.74
C LEU A 62 16.20 1.72 9.34
N MET A 63 17.05 1.87 8.32
CA MET A 63 16.62 2.04 6.93
C MET A 63 15.88 0.81 6.40
N ASP A 64 16.34 -0.41 6.72
CA ASP A 64 15.67 -1.66 6.36
C ASP A 64 14.27 -1.74 7.00
N GLN A 65 14.13 -1.30 8.26
CA GLN A 65 12.83 -1.23 8.93
C GLN A 65 11.91 -0.18 8.29
N VAL A 66 12.43 1.00 7.98
CA VAL A 66 11.69 2.07 7.28
C VAL A 66 11.20 1.57 5.92
N GLN A 67 12.05 0.88 5.16
CA GLN A 67 11.65 0.28 3.88
C GLN A 67 10.46 -0.66 4.04
N ALA A 68 10.52 -1.60 4.98
CA ALA A 68 9.43 -2.54 5.24
C ALA A 68 8.13 -1.85 5.69
N VAL A 69 8.21 -0.75 6.44
CA VAL A 69 7.04 0.05 6.83
C VAL A 69 6.45 0.77 5.63
N MET A 70 7.27 1.39 4.79
CA MET A 70 6.82 2.10 3.60
C MET A 70 6.16 1.14 2.60
N GLU A 71 6.73 -0.05 2.40
CA GLU A 71 6.12 -1.11 1.57
C GLU A 71 4.70 -1.45 2.04
N ARG A 72 4.49 -1.68 3.35
CA ARG A 72 3.17 -1.98 3.90
C ARG A 72 2.18 -0.83 3.67
N ARG A 73 2.60 0.41 3.99
CA ARG A 73 1.75 1.60 3.83
C ARG A 73 1.29 1.79 2.39
N VAL A 74 2.20 1.60 1.44
CA VAL A 74 1.86 1.80 0.03
C VAL A 74 0.99 0.65 -0.50
N ASN A 75 1.23 -0.59 -0.06
CA ASN A 75 0.37 -1.73 -0.40
C ASN A 75 -1.07 -1.51 0.07
N GLU A 76 -1.26 -0.89 1.24
CA GLU A 76 -2.60 -0.53 1.77
C GLU A 76 -3.31 0.53 0.92
N MET A 77 -2.60 1.33 0.11
CA MET A 77 -3.21 2.31 -0.79
C MET A 77 -3.83 1.66 -2.04
N GLY A 78 -3.61 0.36 -2.27
CA GLY A 78 -4.13 -0.35 -3.44
C GLY A 78 -3.47 0.08 -4.76
N LEU A 79 -2.28 0.68 -4.70
CA LEU A 79 -1.51 1.05 -5.90
C LEU A 79 -0.84 -0.18 -6.52
N SER A 80 -0.79 -0.19 -7.85
CA SER A 80 -0.14 -1.26 -8.60
C SER A 80 1.38 -1.05 -8.62
N GLU A 81 2.11 -2.00 -8.06
CA GLU A 81 3.57 -2.15 -8.23
C GLU A 81 4.42 -0.95 -7.76
N PRO A 82 4.29 -0.54 -6.49
CA PRO A 82 5.17 0.48 -5.94
C PRO A 82 6.61 -0.03 -5.85
N VAL A 83 7.57 0.86 -6.10
CA VAL A 83 9.01 0.57 -5.97
C VAL A 83 9.55 1.37 -4.80
N ILE A 84 10.07 0.68 -3.79
CA ILE A 84 10.68 1.27 -2.61
C ILE A 84 12.12 0.79 -2.54
N THR A 85 13.08 1.72 -2.63
CA THR A 85 14.51 1.40 -2.67
C THR A 85 15.29 2.33 -1.77
N VAL A 86 16.18 1.77 -0.94
CA VAL A 86 17.16 2.56 -0.17
C VAL A 86 18.25 3.07 -1.11
N GLU A 87 18.51 4.37 -1.08
CA GLU A 87 19.57 5.04 -1.84
C GLU A 87 20.68 5.55 -0.92
N ASN A 88 21.93 5.35 -1.33
CA ASN A 88 23.10 5.64 -0.51
C ASN A 88 23.00 4.88 0.84
N GLU A 89 23.02 5.60 1.97
CA GLU A 89 22.91 5.02 3.31
C GLU A 89 21.73 5.57 4.12
N ASN A 90 21.18 6.74 3.75
CA ASN A 90 20.19 7.47 4.55
C ASN A 90 18.99 7.96 3.74
N ARG A 91 18.84 7.57 2.47
CA ARG A 91 17.72 7.98 1.63
C ARG A 91 16.85 6.81 1.23
N ILE A 92 15.58 7.07 1.01
CA ILE A 92 14.63 6.10 0.47
C ILE A 92 13.87 6.73 -0.69
N ARG A 93 13.98 6.11 -1.86
CA ARG A 93 13.20 6.43 -3.04
C ARG A 93 11.92 5.63 -3.03
N ILE A 94 10.79 6.31 -3.22
CA ILE A 94 9.45 5.72 -3.29
C ILE A 94 8.83 6.15 -4.62
N GLU A 95 8.48 5.16 -5.44
CA GLU A 95 7.80 5.36 -6.72
C GLU A 95 6.40 4.76 -6.64
N LEU A 96 5.40 5.57 -6.98
CA LEU A 96 3.98 5.29 -6.84
C LEU A 96 3.31 5.43 -8.22
N PRO A 97 3.34 4.38 -9.07
CA PRO A 97 2.66 4.40 -10.36
C PRO A 97 1.15 4.53 -10.20
N GLY A 98 0.51 5.35 -11.03
CA GLY A 98 -0.95 5.54 -11.00
C GLY A 98 -1.47 6.36 -9.81
N ALA A 99 -0.61 6.86 -8.92
CA ALA A 99 -1.01 7.82 -7.90
C ALA A 99 -1.43 9.15 -8.56
N GLN A 100 -2.68 9.55 -8.37
CA GLN A 100 -3.24 10.77 -8.98
C GLN A 100 -2.84 12.06 -8.25
N ASN A 101 -2.58 11.97 -6.94
CA ASN A 101 -2.24 13.11 -6.10
C ASN A 101 -0.94 12.86 -5.32
N ALA A 102 0.13 13.54 -5.74
CA ALA A 102 1.44 13.47 -5.08
C ALA A 102 1.38 13.91 -3.63
N GLN A 103 0.65 14.98 -3.33
CA GLN A 103 0.63 15.58 -1.99
C GLN A 103 -0.04 14.64 -0.99
N GLU A 104 -1.17 14.05 -1.36
CA GLU A 104 -1.90 13.09 -0.52
C GLU A 104 -1.09 11.80 -0.29
N ALA A 105 -0.44 11.29 -1.33
CA ALA A 105 0.44 10.14 -1.21
C ALA A 105 1.64 10.43 -0.28
N ILE A 106 2.27 11.59 -0.43
CA ILE A 106 3.36 12.06 0.43
C ILE A 106 2.89 12.23 1.88
N GLU A 107 1.72 12.82 2.11
CA GLU A 107 1.17 12.99 3.46
C GLU A 107 0.85 11.66 4.12
N SER A 108 0.38 10.69 3.35
CA SER A 108 0.04 9.36 3.86
C SER A 108 1.29 8.53 4.19
N ILE A 109 2.34 8.58 3.36
CA ILE A 109 3.60 7.86 3.65
C ILE A 109 4.52 8.61 4.62
N GLY A 110 4.48 9.95 4.62
CA GLY A 110 5.43 10.81 5.34
C GLY A 110 5.06 11.08 6.80
N LYS A 111 3.83 10.78 7.24
CA LYS A 111 3.46 10.90 8.66
C LYS A 111 4.09 9.78 9.47
N THR A 112 4.96 10.13 10.41
CA THR A 112 5.43 9.18 11.43
C THR A 112 4.26 8.80 12.33
N ALA A 113 3.76 7.57 12.20
CA ALA A 113 2.62 7.10 12.98
C ALA A 113 3.14 6.50 14.29
N GLN A 114 3.31 7.35 15.32
CA GLN A 114 3.63 6.87 16.67
C GLN A 114 2.33 6.63 17.43
N LEU A 115 2.15 5.41 17.93
CA LEU A 115 1.04 5.02 18.79
C LEU A 115 1.57 4.72 20.19
N SER A 116 0.92 5.29 21.21
CA SER A 116 1.18 4.94 22.61
C SER A 116 -0.12 4.95 23.40
N PHE A 117 -0.28 3.95 24.26
CA PHE A 117 -1.32 3.88 25.27
C PHE A 117 -0.72 4.34 26.57
N ARG A 118 -1.38 5.32 27.21
CA ARG A 118 -0.88 5.94 28.44
C ARG A 118 -1.94 5.88 29.54
N THR A 119 -1.50 5.65 30.76
CA THR A 119 -2.37 5.76 31.94
C THR A 119 -2.73 7.22 32.21
N ALA A 120 -3.67 7.46 33.13
CA ALA A 120 -4.04 8.80 33.57
C ALA A 120 -2.83 9.58 34.14
N ASP A 121 -1.87 8.88 34.74
CA ASP A 121 -0.61 9.44 35.25
C ASP A 121 0.47 9.60 34.15
N ASN A 122 0.08 9.47 32.88
CA ASN A 122 0.90 9.67 31.70
C ASN A 122 2.04 8.65 31.53
N GLN A 123 1.97 7.48 32.18
CA GLN A 123 2.93 6.39 31.97
C GLN A 123 2.59 5.61 30.71
N VAL A 124 3.59 5.33 29.87
CA VAL A 124 3.42 4.53 28.65
C VAL A 124 3.32 3.06 29.02
N VAL A 125 2.23 2.42 28.61
CA VAL A 125 1.95 1.01 28.90
C VAL A 125 2.27 0.13 27.69
N VAL A 126 1.73 0.51 26.54
CA VAL A 126 1.84 -0.23 25.27
C VAL A 126 2.14 0.76 24.16
N THR A 127 2.98 0.38 23.21
CA THR A 127 3.27 1.18 22.01
C THR A 127 2.74 0.51 20.75
N GLY A 128 2.79 1.21 19.63
CA GLY A 128 2.49 0.64 18.32
C GLY A 128 3.35 -0.58 17.95
N GLU A 129 4.53 -0.74 18.57
CA GLU A 129 5.39 -1.93 18.35
C GLU A 129 4.73 -3.22 18.81
N ASN A 130 3.84 -3.13 19.80
CA ASN A 130 3.11 -4.29 20.33
C ASN A 130 1.81 -4.58 19.59
N VAL A 131 1.45 -3.78 18.57
CA VAL A 131 0.25 -4.01 17.77
C VAL A 131 0.56 -5.02 16.67
N ARG A 132 -0.06 -6.19 16.76
CA ARG A 132 0.03 -7.26 15.77
C ARG A 132 -0.83 -6.97 14.54
N ASN A 133 -2.03 -6.41 14.74
CA ASN A 133 -2.97 -6.13 13.67
C ASN A 133 -3.85 -4.91 14.00
N ALA A 134 -4.26 -4.18 12.97
CA ALA A 134 -5.16 -3.04 13.06
C ALA A 134 -6.18 -3.10 11.91
N THR A 135 -7.47 -3.14 12.23
CA THR A 135 -8.53 -3.22 11.21
C THR A 135 -9.63 -2.19 11.46
N ALA A 136 -10.15 -1.60 10.40
CA ALA A 136 -11.33 -0.75 10.48
C ALA A 136 -12.59 -1.63 10.51
N GLU A 137 -13.41 -1.48 11.54
CA GLU A 137 -14.66 -2.21 11.70
C GLU A 137 -15.80 -1.29 12.11
N VAL A 138 -17.04 -1.72 11.85
CA VAL A 138 -18.21 -1.07 12.43
C VAL A 138 -18.43 -1.69 13.80
N TYR A 139 -18.46 -0.86 14.84
CA TYR A 139 -18.64 -1.33 16.21
C TYR A 139 -20.01 -2.01 16.35
N GLN A 140 -19.98 -3.28 16.76
CA GLN A 140 -21.15 -4.15 16.95
C GLN A 140 -21.28 -4.63 18.40
N GLY A 141 -20.65 -3.94 19.35
CA GLY A 141 -20.70 -4.31 20.77
C GLY A 141 -22.03 -3.96 21.45
N THR A 142 -22.11 -4.27 22.75
CA THR A 142 -23.35 -4.14 23.55
C THR A 142 -23.68 -2.69 23.93
N GLN A 143 -22.74 -1.76 23.73
CA GLN A 143 -22.91 -0.37 24.12
C GLN A 143 -23.73 0.39 23.06
N SER A 144 -25.02 0.55 23.32
CA SER A 144 -26.04 1.07 22.37
C SER A 144 -25.66 2.39 21.67
N ASN A 145 -24.82 3.21 22.29
CA ASN A 145 -24.46 4.54 21.80
C ASN A 145 -23.33 4.50 20.75
N LEU A 146 -22.62 3.38 20.67
CA LEU A 146 -21.48 3.17 19.78
C LEU A 146 -21.81 2.24 18.62
N ILE A 147 -22.96 1.54 18.67
CA ILE A 147 -23.39 0.62 17.60
C ILE A 147 -23.55 1.39 16.29
N GLY A 148 -22.89 0.91 15.24
CA GLY A 148 -22.94 1.55 13.92
C GLY A 148 -21.90 2.65 13.72
N THR A 149 -21.08 2.97 14.73
CA THR A 149 -19.93 3.86 14.57
C THR A 149 -18.73 3.11 13.96
N TYR A 150 -17.86 3.85 13.27
CA TYR A 150 -16.58 3.31 12.80
C TYR A 150 -15.58 3.25 13.96
N SER A 151 -14.95 2.09 14.15
CA SER A 151 -13.91 1.85 15.14
C SER A 151 -12.68 1.20 14.53
N VAL A 152 -11.53 1.35 15.18
CA VAL A 152 -10.31 0.62 14.85
C VAL A 152 -10.15 -0.51 15.86
N HIS A 153 -10.19 -1.75 15.38
CA HIS A 153 -9.87 -2.94 16.16
C HIS A 153 -8.37 -3.14 16.18
N LEU A 154 -7.77 -3.21 17.37
CA LEU A 154 -6.36 -3.46 17.55
C LEU A 154 -6.16 -4.82 18.21
N GLU A 155 -5.34 -5.66 17.60
CA GLU A 155 -4.89 -6.93 18.17
C GLU A 155 -3.45 -6.74 18.64
N PHE A 156 -3.19 -6.92 19.93
CA PHE A 156 -1.82 -6.88 20.47
C PHE A 156 -1.11 -8.24 20.29
N ASP A 157 0.22 -8.21 20.27
CA ASP A 157 1.02 -9.41 20.48
C ASP A 157 0.94 -9.88 21.95
N SER A 158 1.61 -10.99 22.27
CA SER A 158 1.58 -11.53 23.63
C SER A 158 2.14 -10.56 24.67
N ALA A 159 3.23 -9.87 24.35
CA ALA A 159 3.88 -8.94 25.28
C ALA A 159 3.00 -7.69 25.52
N GLY A 160 2.38 -7.15 24.46
CA GLY A 160 1.42 -6.07 24.56
C GLY A 160 0.16 -6.47 25.30
N THR A 161 -0.32 -7.69 25.11
CA THR A 161 -1.49 -8.22 25.83
C THR A 161 -1.22 -8.26 27.34
N ASP A 162 -0.08 -8.81 27.76
CA ASP A 162 0.30 -8.88 29.17
C ASP A 162 0.47 -7.47 29.76
N ALA A 163 1.21 -6.60 29.07
CA ALA A 163 1.42 -5.22 29.50
C ALA A 163 0.12 -4.41 29.60
N PHE A 164 -0.82 -4.59 28.65
CA PHE A 164 -2.12 -3.91 28.67
C PHE A 164 -3.03 -4.44 29.78
N ALA A 165 -2.92 -5.72 30.14
CA ALA A 165 -3.70 -6.32 31.22
C ALA A 165 -3.23 -5.90 32.63
N GLU A 166 -1.95 -5.55 32.79
CA GLU A 166 -1.36 -5.15 34.06
C GLU A 166 -1.56 -3.67 34.42
N ALA A 167 -1.95 -2.83 33.46
CA ALA A 167 -2.11 -1.37 33.63
C ALA A 167 -3.49 -0.93 34.12
#